data_AF-A0A8C5HZL7-F1
#
_entry.id   AF-A0A8C5HZL7-F1
#
_cell.length_a   1.000
_cell.length_b   1.000
_cell.length_c   1.000
_cell.angle_alpha   90.00
_cell.angle_beta   90.00
_cell.angle_gamma   90.00
#
_symmetry.space_group_name_H-M   'P 1'
#
loop_
_entity.id
_entity.type
_entity.pdbx_description
1 polymer ?
#
loop_
_entity_poly.entity_id
_entity_poly.type
_entity_poly.pdbx_seq_one_letter_code
_entity_poly.pdbx_strand_id
1 'polypeptide(L)' 'LSAVSIYYGAIGQEAAEKLLQRFGRDGSFLLRDSRTMEGAFCLCVSYYFSSTTPLSWNSCMTYQ' A
#
# COMPACT_ATOMS: atom_id res chain seq x y z
N LEU A 1 -4.05 21.62 -0.86
CA LEU A 1 -3.24 20.39 -0.66
C LEU A 1 -4.09 19.45 0.17
N SER A 2 -4.82 18.51 -0.45
CA SER A 2 -5.59 17.53 0.29
C SER A 2 -4.61 16.58 0.98
N ALA A 3 -4.43 16.72 2.29
CA ALA A 3 -3.68 15.76 3.08
C ALA A 3 -4.43 14.43 3.04
N VAL A 4 -4.06 13.56 2.10
CA VAL A 4 -4.51 12.17 2.10
C VAL A 4 -3.86 11.53 3.32
N SER A 5 -4.67 11.05 4.26
CA SER A 5 -4.16 10.26 5.39
C SER A 5 -3.43 9.05 4.83
N ILE A 6 -2.11 9.04 4.92
CA ILE A 6 -1.27 7.96 4.41
C ILE A 6 -1.36 6.74 5.32
N TYR A 7 -1.72 6.92 6.60
CA TYR A 7 -1.84 5.85 7.58
C TYR A 7 -3.28 5.37 7.75
N TYR A 8 -3.48 4.05 7.67
CA TYR A 8 -4.79 3.39 7.72
C TYR A 8 -4.95 2.43 8.92
N GLY A 9 -4.00 2.38 9.85
CA GLY A 9 -4.05 1.47 10.99
C GLY A 9 -3.95 0.00 10.61
N ALA A 10 -4.63 -0.87 11.36
CA ALA A 10 -4.55 -2.33 11.23
C ALA A 10 -5.38 -2.91 10.06
N ILE A 11 -5.37 -2.26 8.89
CA ILE A 11 -6.00 -2.82 7.69
C ILE A 11 -5.19 -3.99 7.14
N GLY A 12 -5.89 -4.90 6.44
CA GLY A 12 -5.23 -6.01 5.78
C GLY A 12 -4.53 -5.62 4.46
N GLN A 13 -3.66 -6.51 3.99
CA GLN A 13 -3.00 -6.36 2.68
C GLN A 13 -4.03 -6.24 1.55
N GLU A 14 -5.02 -7.14 1.47
CA GLU A 14 -6.06 -7.09 0.44
C GLU A 14 -6.86 -5.78 0.46
N ALA A 15 -7.12 -5.22 1.65
CA ALA A 15 -7.79 -3.93 1.79
C ALA A 15 -6.91 -2.78 1.28
N ALA A 16 -5.61 -2.80 1.61
CA ALA A 16 -4.63 -1.85 1.10
C ALA A 16 -4.54 -1.92 -0.44
N GLU A 17 -4.50 -3.12 -1.00
CA GLU A 17 -4.46 -3.34 -2.45
C GLU A 17 -5.72 -2.81 -3.13
N LYS A 18 -6.91 -3.07 -2.58
CA LYS A 18 -8.18 -2.52 -3.11
C LYS A 18 -8.22 -0.99 -3.05
N LEU A 19 -7.68 -0.38 -2.00
CA LEU A 19 -7.59 1.07 -1.87
C LEU A 19 -6.64 1.66 -2.93
N LEU A 20 -5.46 1.07 -3.10
CA LEU A 20 -4.49 1.49 -4.11
C LEU A 20 -4.99 1.26 -5.53
N GLN A 21 -5.72 0.16 -5.80
CA GLN A 21 -6.33 -0.07 -7.11
C GLN A 21 -7.47 0.89 -7.42
N ARG A 22 -8.29 1.25 -6.43
CA ARG A 22 -9.49 2.07 -6.64
C ARG A 22 -9.20 3.56 -6.65
N PHE A 23 -8.24 4.01 -5.84
CA PHE A 23 -7.95 5.43 -5.63
C PHE A 23 -6.50 5.80 -5.91
N GLY A 24 -5.60 4.81 -5.95
CA GLY A 24 -4.18 5.03 -6.22
C GLY A 24 -3.90 5.30 -7.69
N ARG A 25 -2.87 6.12 -7.89
CA ARG A 25 -2.18 6.35 -9.17
C ARG A 25 -0.77 5.78 -9.05
N ASP A 26 -0.03 5.76 -10.15
CA ASP A 26 1.38 5.39 -10.13
C ASP A 26 2.14 6.16 -9.03
N GLY A 27 2.89 5.45 -8.19
CA GLY A 27 3.61 6.01 -7.05
C GLY A 27 2.75 6.31 -5.82
N SER A 28 1.45 5.99 -5.81
CA SER A 28 0.61 6.14 -4.61
C SER A 28 0.99 5.10 -3.57
N PHE A 29 0.93 5.50 -2.29
CA PHE A 29 1.34 4.65 -1.19
C PHE A 29 0.46 4.85 0.03
N LEU A 30 0.47 3.84 0.90
CA LEU A 30 -0.14 3.90 2.22
C LEU A 30 0.67 3.09 3.24
N LEU A 31 0.54 3.49 4.50
CA LEU A 31 1.08 2.81 5.68
C LEU A 31 -0.05 2.10 6.41
N ARG A 32 0.24 0.90 6.89
CA ARG A 32 -0.63 0.12 7.77
C ARG A 32 0.20 -0.54 8.87
N ASP A 33 -0.47 -1.03 9.91
CA ASP A 33 0.22 -1.85 10.91
C ASP A 33 0.66 -3.18 10.29
N SER A 34 1.81 -3.67 10.76
CA SER A 34 2.26 -5.02 10.45
C SER A 34 1.44 -6.03 11.24
N ARG A 35 0.85 -7.00 10.53
CA ARG A 35 0.14 -8.12 11.17
C ARG A 35 1.06 -9.26 11.58
N THR A 36 2.34 -9.21 11.20
CA THR A 36 3.33 -10.26 11.48
C THR A 36 4.36 -9.84 12.53
N MET A 37 4.52 -8.55 12.78
CA MET A 37 5.49 -8.01 13.74
C MET A 37 4.88 -6.83 14.47
N GLU A 38 4.70 -6.94 15.79
CA GLU A 38 4.16 -5.86 16.60
C GLU A 38 5.09 -4.65 16.62
N GLY A 39 4.50 -3.44 16.63
CA GLY A 39 5.24 -2.18 16.60
C GLY A 39 5.84 -1.81 15.24
N ALA A 40 5.70 -2.68 14.24
CA ALA A 40 6.20 -2.45 12.89
C ALA A 40 5.08 -1.97 11.94
N PHE A 41 5.48 -1.24 10.89
CA PHE A 41 4.57 -0.75 9.86
C PHE A 41 4.84 -1.42 8.52
N CYS A 42 3.80 -1.67 7.73
CA CYS A 42 3.95 -2.05 6.34
C CYS A 42 3.67 -0.84 5.44
N LEU A 43 4.63 -0.52 4.57
CA LEU A 43 4.44 0.42 3.46
C LEU A 43 4.00 -0.37 2.24
N CYS A 44 2.84 -0.03 1.67
CA CYS A 44 2.38 -0.64 0.42
C CYS A 44 2.30 0.47 -0.66
N VAL A 45 2.95 0.21 -1.80
CA VAL A 45 3.11 1.18 -2.90
C VAL A 45 2.54 0.60 -4.18
N SER A 46 1.78 1.40 -4.93
CA SER A 46 1.27 1.06 -6.25
C SER A 46 2.22 1.55 -7.34
N TYR A 47 2.62 0.65 -8.24
CA TYR A 47 3.40 1.01 -9.42
C TYR A 47 2.91 0.27 -10.67
N TYR A 48 2.95 0.94 -11.82
CA TYR A 48 2.64 0.37 -13.13
C TYR A 48 3.93 0.08 -13.89
N PHE A 49 4.25 -1.21 -14.11
CA PHE A 49 5.36 -1.57 -14.98
C PHE A 49 4.88 -1.53 -16.44
N SER A 50 5.46 -0.64 -17.26
CA SER A 50 5.09 -0.47 -18.66
C SER A 50 5.62 -1.63 -19.54
N SER A 51 5.08 -2.83 -19.39
CA SER A 51 5.01 -3.89 -20.42
C SER A 51 4.21 -5.10 -19.90
N THR A 52 2.93 -5.18 -20.30
CA THR A 52 2.14 -6.43 -20.41
C THR A 52 1.96 -7.30 -19.15
N THR A 53 1.65 -6.72 -17.98
CA THR A 53 1.00 -7.46 -16.88
C THR A 53 -0.06 -6.60 -16.16
N PRO A 54 -1.33 -7.05 -16.02
CA PRO A 54 -2.37 -6.32 -15.28
C PRO A 54 -2.26 -6.39 -13.75
N LEU A 55 -1.17 -6.94 -13.22
CA LEU A 55 -1.05 -7.16 -11.78
C LEU A 55 -0.26 -5.99 -11.19
N SER A 56 -1.00 -5.04 -10.60
CA SER A 56 -0.45 -4.08 -9.65
C SER A 56 0.42 -4.83 -8.63
N TRP A 57 1.74 -4.80 -8.77
CA TRP A 57 2.59 -5.29 -7.69
C TRP A 57 2.52 -4.24 -6.60
N ASN A 58 1.91 -4.60 -5.47
CA ASN A 58 2.02 -3.82 -4.26
C ASN A 58 3.12 -4.48 -3.42
N SER A 59 4.32 -3.92 -3.45
CA SER A 59 5.38 -4.37 -2.53
C SER A 59 5.05 -3.86 -1.14
N CYS A 60 4.64 -4.76 -0.23
CA CYS A 60 4.50 -4.42 1.18
C CYS A 60 5.81 -4.74 1.92
N MET A 61 6.55 -3.71 2.32
CA MET A 61 7.79 -3.82 3.10
C MET A 61 7.49 -3.50 4.57
N THR A 62 7.91 -4.37 5.50
CA THR A 62 7.77 -4.14 6.94
C THR A 62 8.97 -3.34 7.45
N TYR A 63 8.71 -2.21 8.09
CA TYR A 63 9.68 -1.32 8.71
C TYR A 63 9.52 -1.35 10.23
N GLN A 64 10.64 -1.26 10.95
CA GLN A 64 10.74 -1.22 12.40
C GLN A 64 11.21 0.16 12.86
#